data_AF-A0A3G9IZG4-F1
#
_entry.id   AF-A0A3G9IZG4-F1
#
_cell.length_a   1.000
_cell.length_b   1.000
_cell.length_c   1.000
_cell.angle_alpha   90.00
_cell.angle_beta   90.00
_cell.angle_gamma   90.00
#
_symmetry.space_group_name_H-M   'P 1'
#
loop_
_entity.id
_entity.type
_entity.pdbx_description
1 polymer ?
#
loop_
_entity_poly.entity_id
_entity_poly.type
_entity_poly.pdbx_seq_one_letter_code
_entity_poly.pdbx_strand_id
1 'polypeptide(L)'
;MKFKFGIAILICLIALVGCSKDKYNLQDVNNAFKSQNLILGPYGLMGTIPTLNKVIPEMNSIEGQASVDHSDHEFVYFYIFKTESARKSGVKEIKNEMKNAKFTTYPFLYEKGNVLTIYWAKSKEKPLFNDSIKLAIDKL
;
A
#
# COMPACT_ATOMS: atom_id res chain seq x y z
N MET A 1 28.06 48.00 -3.38
CA MET A 1 28.32 46.56 -3.17
C MET A 1 27.24 45.98 -2.26
N LYS A 2 26.03 45.77 -2.80
CA LYS A 2 24.84 45.28 -2.07
C LYS A 2 24.05 44.46 -3.10
N PHE A 3 23.43 43.34 -2.70
CA PHE A 3 22.79 42.29 -3.53
C PHE A 3 23.65 41.07 -3.89
N LYS A 4 24.14 40.31 -2.90
CA LYS A 4 24.47 38.88 -3.12
C LYS A 4 24.09 37.91 -1.98
N PHE A 5 23.47 38.37 -0.89
CA PHE A 5 23.12 37.51 0.25
C PHE A 5 21.66 37.00 0.26
N GLY A 6 20.76 37.58 -0.53
CA GLY A 6 19.34 37.19 -0.53
C GLY A 6 19.01 35.88 -1.24
N ILE A 7 19.85 35.43 -2.17
CA ILE A 7 19.57 34.24 -2.99
C ILE A 7 19.94 32.94 -2.23
N ALA A 8 20.94 32.98 -1.35
CA ALA A 8 21.37 31.80 -0.60
C ALA A 8 20.32 31.31 0.42
N ILE A 9 19.55 32.24 1.01
CA ILE A 9 18.51 31.90 2.01
C ILE A 9 17.27 31.27 1.35
N LEU A 10 16.97 31.63 0.09
CA LEU A 10 15.82 31.10 -0.62
C LEU A 10 16.00 29.62 -1.04
N ILE A 11 17.24 29.17 -1.25
CA ILE A 11 17.56 27.78 -1.61
C ILE A 11 17.47 26.85 -0.39
N CYS A 12 17.80 27.33 0.82
CA CYS A 12 17.69 26.54 2.06
C CYS A 12 16.23 26.27 2.47
N LEU A 13 15.28 27.15 2.12
CA LEU A 13 13.86 26.97 2.45
C LEU A 13 13.19 25.85 1.62
N ILE A 14 13.73 25.52 0.45
CA ILE A 14 13.21 24.42 -0.38
C ILE A 14 13.66 23.06 0.15
N ALA A 15 14.76 23.01 0.93
CA ALA A 15 15.25 21.78 1.56
C ALA A 15 14.38 21.30 2.75
N LEU A 16 13.53 22.18 3.31
CA LEU A 16 12.66 21.88 4.45
C LEU A 16 11.25 21.40 4.05
N VAL A 17 10.89 21.42 2.76
CA VAL A 17 9.64 20.80 2.27
C VAL A 17 9.75 19.27 2.21
N GLY A 18 10.95 18.73 2.44
CA GLY A 18 11.17 17.33 2.82
C GLY A 18 10.83 17.06 4.29
N CYS A 19 9.76 17.67 4.82
CA CYS A 19 9.20 17.26 6.10
C CYS A 19 8.84 15.79 5.93
N SER A 20 9.56 14.92 6.64
CA SER A 20 9.52 13.47 6.48
C SER A 20 8.08 12.99 6.59
N LYS A 21 7.43 12.78 5.44
CA LYS A 21 6.14 12.10 5.39
C LYS A 21 6.34 10.75 6.06
N ASP A 22 5.48 10.49 7.02
CA ASP A 22 5.56 9.36 7.93
C ASP A 22 6.00 8.09 7.21
N LYS A 23 7.09 7.52 7.71
CA LYS A 23 7.67 6.30 7.18
C LYS A 23 7.14 5.15 8.02
N TYR A 24 6.19 4.43 7.47
CA TYR A 24 5.59 3.27 8.10
C TYR A 24 6.42 2.01 7.86
N ASN A 25 6.37 1.11 8.82
CA ASN A 25 6.86 -0.25 8.71
C ASN A 25 5.69 -1.25 8.67
N LEU A 26 5.99 -2.54 8.53
CA LEU A 26 4.96 -3.59 8.47
C LEU A 26 4.13 -3.69 9.76
N GLN A 27 4.74 -3.47 10.93
CA GLN A 27 4.04 -3.51 12.22
C GLN A 27 2.98 -2.40 12.30
N ASP A 28 3.27 -1.21 11.79
CA ASP A 28 2.33 -0.09 11.76
C ASP A 28 1.09 -0.46 10.92
N VAL A 29 1.31 -1.05 9.74
CA VAL A 29 0.24 -1.54 8.85
C VAL A 29 -0.58 -2.65 9.52
N ASN A 30 0.07 -3.64 10.12
CA ASN A 30 -0.61 -4.73 10.82
C ASN A 30 -1.46 -4.22 12.00
N ASN A 31 -0.95 -3.26 12.76
CA ASN A 31 -1.69 -2.62 13.86
C ASN A 31 -2.90 -1.85 13.34
N ALA A 32 -2.75 -1.12 12.24
CA ALA A 32 -3.84 -0.40 11.61
C ALA A 32 -4.96 -1.33 11.13
N PHE A 33 -4.60 -2.45 10.49
CA PHE A 33 -5.55 -3.50 10.07
C PHE A 33 -6.28 -4.13 11.26
N LYS A 34 -5.52 -4.54 12.29
CA LYS A 34 -6.09 -5.12 13.52
C LYS A 34 -7.07 -4.17 14.20
N SER A 35 -6.79 -2.86 14.20
CA SER A 35 -7.69 -1.84 14.77
C SER A 35 -9.05 -1.74 14.06
N GLN A 36 -9.14 -2.26 12.83
CA GLN A 36 -10.36 -2.32 12.02
C GLN A 36 -10.96 -3.74 11.99
N ASN A 37 -10.58 -4.61 12.94
CA ASN A 37 -11.00 -6.02 13.02
C ASN A 37 -10.68 -6.84 11.75
N LEU A 38 -9.64 -6.44 11.00
CA LEU A 38 -9.10 -7.23 9.91
C LEU A 38 -8.01 -8.15 10.48
N ILE A 39 -8.34 -9.42 10.64
CA ILE A 39 -7.37 -10.45 11.06
C ILE A 39 -6.63 -10.89 9.81
N LEU A 40 -5.31 -10.94 9.90
CA LEU A 40 -4.44 -11.32 8.79
C LEU A 40 -3.89 -12.71 9.05
N GLY A 41 -4.17 -13.63 8.14
CA GLY A 41 -3.62 -14.97 8.12
C GLY A 41 -2.39 -15.02 7.21
N PRO A 42 -1.33 -15.76 7.59
CA PRO A 42 -0.22 -16.01 6.68
C PRO A 42 -0.74 -16.77 5.48
N TYR A 43 -0.44 -16.27 4.28
CA TYR A 43 -0.74 -16.98 3.05
C TYR A 43 0.57 -17.16 2.29
N GLY A 44 0.88 -18.42 1.94
CA GLY A 44 2.08 -18.74 1.18
C GLY A 44 2.11 -18.03 -0.17
N LEU A 45 3.30 -17.90 -0.75
CA LEU A 45 3.47 -17.35 -2.11
C LEU A 45 2.82 -18.30 -3.13
N MET A 46 1.52 -18.16 -3.41
CA MET A 46 0.90 -18.84 -4.56
C MET A 46 1.00 -17.94 -5.79
N GLY A 47 1.68 -18.43 -6.81
CA GLY A 47 1.87 -17.73 -8.09
C GLY A 47 3.01 -16.71 -8.10
N THR A 48 3.17 -16.01 -9.22
CA THR A 48 4.17 -14.95 -9.37
C THR A 48 3.64 -13.66 -8.76
N ILE A 49 4.06 -13.35 -7.53
CA ILE A 49 3.75 -12.07 -6.91
C ILE A 49 4.64 -10.99 -7.50
N PRO A 50 4.07 -9.91 -8.07
CA PRO A 50 4.88 -8.89 -8.73
C PRO A 50 5.74 -8.15 -7.71
N THR A 51 7.03 -8.11 -7.97
CA THR A 51 7.96 -7.24 -7.25
C THR A 51 7.85 -5.85 -7.82
N LEU A 52 7.54 -4.85 -6.99
CA LEU A 52 7.36 -3.47 -7.44
C LEU A 52 8.52 -2.63 -6.94
N ASN A 53 9.25 -1.98 -7.85
CA ASN A 53 10.44 -1.20 -7.55
C ASN A 53 11.42 -1.92 -6.59
N LYS A 54 11.68 -3.21 -6.89
CA LYS A 54 12.53 -4.12 -6.10
C LYS A 54 12.02 -4.42 -4.68
N VAL A 55 10.73 -4.15 -4.40
CA VAL A 55 10.07 -4.50 -3.14
C VAL A 55 9.17 -5.72 -3.37
N ILE A 56 9.46 -6.79 -2.63
CA ILE A 56 8.59 -7.96 -2.50
C ILE A 56 7.52 -7.61 -1.45
N PRO A 57 6.23 -7.84 -1.72
CA PRO A 57 5.22 -7.54 -0.72
C PRO A 57 5.15 -8.61 0.36
N GLU A 58 4.63 -8.22 1.52
CA GLU A 58 4.04 -9.16 2.47
C GLU A 58 2.65 -9.54 1.98
N MET A 59 2.38 -10.83 1.78
CA MET A 59 1.07 -11.34 1.36
C MET A 59 0.34 -11.95 2.55
N ASN A 60 -0.91 -11.53 2.76
CA ASN A 60 -1.77 -12.07 3.79
C ASN A 60 -3.16 -12.39 3.23
N SER A 61 -3.79 -13.45 3.73
CA SER A 61 -5.23 -13.60 3.62
C SER A 61 -5.91 -12.69 4.64
N ILE A 62 -7.09 -12.18 4.31
CA ILE A 62 -7.97 -11.55 5.31
C ILE A 62 -8.87 -12.64 5.88
N GLU A 63 -8.69 -12.92 7.17
CA GLU A 63 -9.56 -13.78 7.94
C GLU A 63 -10.71 -12.93 8.50
N GLY A 64 -11.90 -13.10 7.94
CA GLY A 64 -13.14 -12.51 8.45
C GLY A 64 -14.04 -13.57 9.08
N GLN A 65 -14.77 -13.20 10.14
CA GLN A 65 -15.84 -14.02 10.75
C GLN A 65 -16.96 -14.43 9.75
N ALA A 66 -16.94 -13.94 8.52
CA ALA A 66 -17.94 -14.18 7.48
C ALA A 66 -17.52 -15.20 6.40
N SER A 67 -16.30 -15.77 6.45
CA SER A 67 -15.91 -16.81 5.49
C SER A 67 -16.40 -18.18 5.95
N VAL A 68 -17.64 -18.51 5.62
CA VAL A 68 -18.24 -19.85 5.87
C VAL A 68 -17.59 -20.93 4.99
N ASP A 69 -16.77 -20.52 4.01
CA ASP A 69 -16.02 -21.39 3.12
C ASP A 69 -14.53 -21.04 3.20
N HIS A 70 -13.72 -21.98 3.67
CA HIS A 70 -12.26 -21.83 3.83
C HIS A 70 -11.48 -21.99 2.52
N SER A 71 -12.16 -22.24 1.40
CA SER A 71 -11.52 -22.46 0.10
C SER A 71 -11.20 -21.17 -0.67
N ASP A 72 -11.67 -20.01 -0.19
CA ASP A 72 -11.87 -18.86 -1.05
C ASP A 72 -11.53 -17.54 -0.32
N HIS A 73 -10.25 -17.37 0.00
CA HIS A 73 -9.74 -16.20 0.73
C HIS A 73 -9.60 -14.97 -0.17
N GLU A 74 -9.88 -13.79 0.36
CA GLU A 74 -9.43 -12.53 -0.24
C GLU A 74 -8.06 -12.13 0.35
N PHE A 75 -7.25 -11.44 -0.45
CA PHE A 75 -5.84 -11.22 -0.11
C PHE A 75 -5.48 -9.74 -0.05
N VAL A 76 -4.50 -9.42 0.78
CA VAL A 76 -3.86 -8.11 0.80
C VAL A 76 -2.35 -8.24 0.65
N TYR A 77 -1.79 -7.41 -0.23
CA TYR A 77 -0.35 -7.29 -0.43
C TYR A 77 0.10 -5.96 0.17
N PHE A 78 1.07 -6.00 1.07
CA PHE A 78 1.68 -4.81 1.63
C PHE A 78 3.07 -4.60 1.06
N TYR A 79 3.23 -3.54 0.27
CA TYR A 79 4.53 -3.09 -0.19
C TYR A 79 5.00 -1.92 0.68
N ILE A 80 6.05 -2.16 1.45
CA ILE A 80 6.69 -1.15 2.30
C ILE A 80 7.93 -0.62 1.60
N PHE A 81 7.80 0.55 0.96
CA PHE A 81 8.90 1.15 0.20
C PHE A 81 9.84 1.93 1.11
N LYS A 82 11.04 2.24 0.62
CA LYS A 82 11.98 3.14 1.34
C LYS A 82 11.45 4.58 1.42
N THR A 83 10.69 5.03 0.43
CA THR A 83 10.17 6.41 0.31
C THR A 83 8.81 6.44 -0.38
N GLU A 84 8.05 7.53 -0.21
CA GLU A 84 6.82 7.78 -0.97
C GLU A 84 7.09 7.85 -2.49
N SER A 85 8.23 8.41 -2.90
CA SER A 85 8.59 8.48 -4.33
C SER A 85 8.77 7.07 -4.92
N ALA A 86 9.43 6.18 -4.17
CA ALA A 86 9.57 4.78 -4.56
C ALA A 86 8.22 4.06 -4.65
N ARG A 87 7.30 4.34 -3.71
CA ARG A 87 5.92 3.85 -3.73
C ARG A 87 5.16 4.34 -4.97
N LYS A 88 5.29 5.62 -5.33
CA LYS A 88 4.68 6.19 -6.56
C LYS A 88 5.19 5.51 -7.83
N SER A 89 6.47 5.11 -7.87
CA SER A 89 7.00 4.27 -8.97
C SER A 89 6.31 2.91 -9.01
N GLY A 90 6.24 2.21 -7.86
CA GLY A 90 5.58 0.91 -7.75
C GLY A 90 4.11 0.95 -8.19
N VAL A 91 3.37 2.03 -7.88
CA VAL A 91 1.98 2.21 -8.36
C VAL A 91 1.91 2.32 -9.88
N LYS A 92 2.87 2.97 -10.53
CA LYS A 92 2.91 3.05 -12.01
C LYS A 92 3.20 1.68 -12.62
N GLU A 93 4.11 0.92 -12.01
CA GLU A 93 4.49 -0.43 -12.45
C GLU A 93 3.27 -1.36 -12.39
N ILE A 94 2.60 -1.49 -11.23
CA ILE A 94 1.43 -2.38 -11.12
C ILE A 94 0.28 -1.94 -12.02
N LYS A 95 0.01 -0.63 -12.16
CA LYS A 95 -1.02 -0.13 -13.09
C LYS A 95 -0.70 -0.52 -14.53
N ASN A 96 0.58 -0.59 -14.89
CA ASN A 96 0.99 -1.01 -16.23
C ASN A 96 0.83 -2.52 -16.42
N GLU A 97 1.21 -3.33 -15.43
CA GLU A 97 1.00 -4.78 -15.43
C GLU A 97 -0.49 -5.13 -15.53
N MET A 98 -1.34 -4.37 -14.84
CA MET A 98 -2.78 -4.61 -14.81
C MET A 98 -3.52 -4.30 -16.12
N LYS A 99 -2.96 -3.49 -17.04
CA LYS A 99 -3.67 -3.06 -18.27
C LYS A 99 -4.14 -4.21 -19.14
N ASN A 100 -3.37 -5.30 -19.18
CA ASN A 100 -3.62 -6.44 -20.07
C ASN A 100 -3.86 -7.75 -19.32
N ALA A 101 -3.86 -7.71 -17.99
CA ALA A 101 -3.97 -8.90 -17.17
C ALA A 101 -5.44 -9.32 -17.03
N LYS A 102 -5.70 -10.62 -17.21
CA LYS A 102 -6.99 -11.24 -16.95
C LYS A 102 -6.96 -11.79 -15.54
N PHE A 103 -7.54 -11.05 -14.59
CA PHE A 103 -7.60 -11.47 -13.20
C PHE A 103 -8.96 -12.12 -12.89
N THR A 104 -8.92 -13.16 -12.05
CA THR A 104 -10.12 -13.76 -11.43
C THR A 104 -10.55 -12.99 -10.17
N THR A 105 -9.68 -12.12 -9.65
CA THR A 105 -9.92 -11.20 -8.54
C THR A 105 -9.69 -9.75 -8.99
N TYR A 106 -10.21 -8.79 -8.22
CA TYR A 106 -10.19 -7.38 -8.56
C TYR A 106 -9.29 -6.61 -7.59
N PRO A 107 -8.16 -6.05 -8.07
CA PRO A 107 -7.25 -5.29 -7.22
C PRO A 107 -7.77 -3.88 -6.92
N PHE A 108 -7.76 -3.51 -5.64
CA PHE A 108 -8.02 -2.17 -5.13
C PHE A 108 -6.74 -1.64 -4.47
N LEU A 109 -6.31 -0.45 -4.88
CA LEU A 109 -5.05 0.14 -4.41
C LEU A 109 -5.33 1.21 -3.37
N TYR A 110 -4.59 1.15 -2.27
CA TYR A 110 -4.60 2.13 -1.18
C TYR A 110 -3.18 2.64 -0.95
N GLU A 111 -3.03 3.95 -0.83
CA GLU A 111 -1.72 4.62 -0.84
C GLU A 111 -1.59 5.55 0.37
N LYS A 112 -0.59 5.35 1.23
CA LYS A 112 -0.26 6.28 2.34
C LYS A 112 1.25 6.29 2.61
N GLY A 113 1.86 7.48 2.65
CA GLY A 113 3.31 7.62 2.87
C GLY A 113 4.13 6.73 1.93
N ASN A 114 4.95 5.85 2.52
CA ASN A 114 5.75 4.84 1.82
C ASN A 114 5.06 3.48 1.64
N VAL A 115 3.76 3.35 1.93
CA VAL A 115 3.00 2.08 1.88
C VAL A 115 2.07 2.06 0.68
N LEU A 116 2.12 0.98 -0.10
CA LEU A 116 1.06 0.59 -1.03
C LEU A 116 0.41 -0.69 -0.52
N THR A 117 -0.89 -0.65 -0.36
CA THR A 117 -1.71 -1.83 -0.07
C THR A 117 -2.52 -2.18 -1.30
N ILE A 118 -2.44 -3.44 -1.73
CA ILE A 118 -3.26 -3.97 -2.82
C ILE A 118 -4.19 -5.03 -2.24
N TYR A 119 -5.49 -4.75 -2.30
CA TYR A 119 -6.52 -5.68 -1.88
C TYR A 119 -7.10 -6.38 -3.10
N TRP A 120 -6.97 -7.71 -3.14
CA TRP A 120 -7.51 -8.56 -4.18
C TRP A 120 -8.87 -9.09 -3.76
N ALA A 121 -9.92 -8.37 -4.14
CA ALA A 121 -11.30 -8.69 -3.81
C ALA A 121 -11.92 -9.66 -4.82
N LYS A 122 -12.95 -10.40 -4.42
CA LYS A 122 -13.72 -11.25 -5.36
C LYS A 122 -14.72 -10.47 -6.19
N SER A 123 -15.20 -9.33 -5.68
CA SER A 123 -16.19 -8.50 -6.35
C SER A 123 -15.65 -7.11 -6.61
N LYS A 124 -15.76 -6.68 -7.87
CA LYS A 124 -15.45 -5.30 -8.27
C LYS A 124 -16.47 -4.31 -7.74
N GLU A 125 -17.73 -4.70 -7.66
CA GLU A 125 -18.85 -3.81 -7.34
C GLU A 125 -19.08 -3.69 -5.84
N LYS A 126 -18.88 -4.79 -5.10
CA LYS A 126 -19.11 -4.87 -3.66
C LYS A 126 -17.96 -5.59 -2.95
N PRO A 127 -16.75 -5.01 -2.96
CA PRO A 127 -15.60 -5.57 -2.25
C PRO A 127 -15.85 -5.61 -0.73
N LEU A 128 -15.73 -6.79 -0.12
CA LEU A 128 -16.19 -7.06 1.26
C LEU A 128 -15.50 -6.19 2.32
N PHE A 129 -14.19 -5.97 2.17
CA PHE A 129 -13.36 -5.31 3.19
C PHE A 129 -12.91 -3.90 2.81
N ASN A 130 -13.43 -3.34 1.71
CA ASN A 130 -12.99 -2.06 1.15
C ASN A 130 -12.99 -0.92 2.18
N ASP A 131 -14.09 -0.77 2.92
CA ASP A 131 -14.24 0.34 3.86
C ASP A 131 -13.32 0.16 5.08
N SER A 132 -13.24 -1.05 5.63
CA SER A 132 -12.33 -1.36 6.74
C SER A 132 -10.87 -1.15 6.36
N ILE A 133 -10.46 -1.55 5.15
CA ILE A 133 -9.10 -1.35 4.65
C ILE A 133 -8.82 0.14 4.44
N LYS A 134 -9.76 0.87 3.83
CA LYS A 134 -9.64 2.33 3.66
C LYS A 134 -9.42 3.02 5.00
N LEU A 135 -10.24 2.70 6.00
CA LEU A 135 -10.12 3.25 7.35
C LEU A 135 -8.81 2.87 8.04
N ALA A 136 -8.32 1.63 7.84
CA ALA A 136 -7.02 1.21 8.36
C ALA A 136 -5.89 2.05 7.75
N ILE A 137 -5.88 2.24 6.42
CA ILE A 137 -4.85 3.01 5.73
C ILE A 137 -4.92 4.51 6.04
N ASP A 138 -6.11 5.06 6.22
CA ASP A 138 -6.27 6.47 6.59
C ASP A 138 -5.72 6.78 7.99
N LYS A 139 -5.74 5.78 8.90
CA LYS A 139 -5.22 5.87 10.28
C LYS A 139 -3.70 5.68 10.42
N LEU A 140 -3.02 5.21 9.38
CA LEU A 140 -1.57 5.32 9.30
C LEU A 140 -1.20 6.81 9.25
#